data_AF-A0A1Z8RFN7-F1
#
_entry.id   AF-A0A1Z8RFN7-F1
#
_cell.length_a   1.000
_cell.length_b   1.000
_cell.length_c   1.000
_cell.angle_alpha   90.00
_cell.angle_beta   90.00
_cell.angle_gamma   90.00
#
_symmetry.space_group_name_H-M   'P 1'
#
loop_
_entity.id
_entity.type
_entity.pdbx_description
1 polymer ?
#
loop_
_entity_poly.entity_id
_entity_poly.type
_entity_poly.pdbx_seq_one_letter_code
_entity_poly.pdbx_strand_id
1 'polypeptide(L)'
;MNGILKKILSVALLVLIFGCSEQYRNHGYIPSDEELSSVSVSQDDKNSVIEKLGTPSIGGILNDGNIYFVQSKVLKNSIRASKPIDRQVLVLSFDDNDRLSNIQKFGIDKGKIVILDYRTTPSGLKNMSFLFRLFQNVGGPSAESLLQ
;
A
#
# COMPACT_ATOMS: atom_id res chain seq x y z
N MET A 1 42.66 4.99 41.10
CA MET A 1 41.76 3.94 40.56
C MET A 1 40.36 4.46 40.20
N ASN A 2 39.77 5.37 40.97
CA ASN A 2 38.38 5.84 40.76
C ASN A 2 38.12 6.65 39.46
N GLY A 3 39.13 7.34 38.92
CA GLY A 3 38.97 8.15 37.70
C GLY A 3 38.86 7.32 36.41
N ILE A 4 39.55 6.18 36.34
CA ILE A 4 39.51 5.28 35.19
C ILE A 4 38.16 4.55 35.16
N LEU A 5 37.66 4.10 36.33
CA LEU A 5 36.35 3.47 36.46
C LEU A 5 35.20 4.42 36.03
N LYS A 6 35.27 5.71 36.41
CA LYS A 6 34.31 6.73 35.98
C LYS A 6 34.32 6.95 34.46
N LYS A 7 35.50 6.93 33.83
CA LYS A 7 35.63 7.06 32.36
C LYS A 7 35.04 5.85 31.63
N ILE A 8 35.30 4.63 32.10
CA ILE A 8 34.73 3.40 31.52
C ILE A 8 33.20 3.40 31.63
N LEU A 9 32.66 3.78 32.80
CA LEU A 9 31.22 3.86 33.01
C LEU A 9 30.55 4.92 32.12
N SER A 10 31.22 6.06 31.91
CA SER A 10 30.72 7.13 31.03
C SER A 10 30.70 6.71 29.57
N VAL A 11 31.72 5.98 29.10
CA VAL A 11 31.77 5.46 27.71
C VAL A 11 30.73 4.36 27.50
N ALA A 12 30.55 3.46 28.46
CA ALA A 12 29.53 2.41 28.39
C ALA A 12 28.09 3.00 28.32
N LEU A 13 27.82 4.07 29.06
CA LEU A 13 26.52 4.74 29.02
C LEU A 13 26.26 5.45 27.68
N LEU A 14 27.31 6.00 27.05
CA LEU A 14 27.24 6.61 25.72
C LEU A 14 26.99 5.58 24.60
N VAL A 15 27.43 4.34 24.74
CA VAL A 15 27.19 3.27 23.75
C VAL A 15 25.75 2.76 23.79
N LEU A 16 25.10 2.78 24.96
CA LEU A 16 23.74 2.24 25.14
C LEU A 16 22.63 3.05 24.45
N ILE A 17 22.88 4.31 24.07
CA ILE A 17 21.89 5.19 23.44
C ILE A 17 21.83 5.11 21.90
N PHE A 18 22.74 4.39 21.24
CA PHE A 18 22.79 4.30 19.76
C PHE A 18 21.94 3.16 19.15
N GLY A 19 21.14 2.44 19.93
CA GLY A 19 20.49 1.20 19.49
C GLY A 19 19.05 1.30 18.97
N CYS A 20 18.40 2.47 19.02
CA CYS A 20 16.99 2.59 18.64
C CYS A 20 16.85 3.30 17.29
N SER A 21 16.73 2.52 16.21
CA SER A 21 16.35 3.04 14.89
C SER A 21 14.93 2.59 14.53
N GLU A 22 14.14 3.52 14.02
CA GLU A 22 12.83 3.22 13.44
C GLU A 22 13.03 2.41 12.16
N GLN A 23 12.50 1.19 12.13
CA GLN A 23 12.52 0.36 10.93
C GLN A 23 11.19 0.49 10.20
N TYR A 24 11.23 0.89 8.93
CA TYR A 24 10.07 0.89 8.05
C TYR A 24 10.05 -0.39 7.23
N ARG A 25 8.88 -1.01 7.09
CA ARG A 25 8.65 -2.12 6.15
C ARG A 25 7.60 -1.71 5.14
N ASN A 26 7.94 -1.85 3.86
CA ASN A 26 7.02 -1.64 2.75
C ASN A 26 6.55 -3.01 2.26
N HIS A 27 5.24 -3.15 2.07
CA HIS A 27 4.59 -4.35 1.54
C HIS A 27 3.75 -3.99 0.33
N GLY A 28 3.69 -4.91 -0.63
CA GLY A 28 2.94 -4.70 -1.86
C GLY A 28 3.64 -3.72 -2.82
N TYR A 29 2.90 -3.27 -3.81
CA TYR A 29 3.38 -2.41 -4.89
C TYR A 29 2.24 -1.57 -5.45
N ILE A 30 2.54 -0.30 -5.75
CA ILE A 30 1.70 0.59 -6.54
C ILE A 30 2.59 1.16 -7.64
N PRO A 31 2.19 1.08 -8.91
CA PRO A 31 2.90 1.71 -10.01
C PRO A 31 3.04 3.21 -9.80
N SER A 32 4.22 3.73 -10.13
CA SER A 32 4.51 5.16 -10.16
C SER A 32 3.69 5.88 -11.23
N ASP A 33 3.56 7.20 -11.12
CA ASP A 33 2.79 7.98 -12.10
C ASP A 33 3.40 7.91 -13.51
N GLU A 34 4.73 7.71 -13.60
CA GLU A 34 5.48 7.49 -14.84
C GLU A 34 5.16 6.11 -15.46
N GLU A 35 5.11 5.04 -14.66
CA GLU A 35 4.63 3.73 -15.14
C GLU A 35 3.16 3.80 -15.58
N LEU A 36 2.31 4.49 -14.81
CA LEU A 36 0.91 4.71 -15.16
C LEU A 36 0.75 5.51 -16.45
N SER A 37 1.74 6.32 -16.86
CA SER A 37 1.68 7.06 -18.12
C SER A 37 1.80 6.16 -19.36
N SER A 38 2.32 4.94 -19.20
CA SER A 38 2.36 3.93 -20.27
C SER A 38 0.99 3.32 -20.59
N VAL A 39 0.01 3.56 -19.72
CA VAL A 39 -1.34 2.99 -19.83
C VAL A 39 -2.34 4.06 -20.29
N SER A 40 -3.13 3.72 -21.30
CA SER A 40 -4.09 4.61 -21.97
C SER A 40 -5.53 4.22 -21.68
N VAL A 41 -6.28 5.17 -21.13
CA VAL A 41 -7.73 5.06 -20.90
C VAL A 41 -8.46 4.89 -22.25
N SER A 42 -9.52 4.08 -22.24
CA SER A 42 -10.36 3.66 -23.37
C SER A 42 -9.66 2.84 -24.45
N GLN A 43 -8.37 2.53 -24.29
CA GLN A 43 -7.57 1.77 -25.26
C GLN A 43 -7.07 0.45 -24.67
N ASP A 44 -6.40 0.53 -23.52
CA ASP A 44 -5.81 -0.66 -22.92
C ASP A 44 -6.87 -1.54 -22.26
N ASP A 45 -6.70 -2.85 -22.43
CA ASP A 45 -7.44 -3.87 -21.69
C ASP A 45 -6.62 -4.42 -20.52
N LYS A 46 -7.21 -5.34 -19.75
CA LYS A 46 -6.56 -5.90 -18.55
C LYS A 46 -5.24 -6.56 -18.86
N ASN A 47 -5.16 -7.30 -19.96
CA ASN A 47 -3.93 -8.03 -20.31
C ASN A 47 -2.81 -7.04 -20.65
N SER A 48 -3.11 -6.02 -21.44
CA SER A 48 -2.15 -4.97 -21.76
C SER A 48 -1.70 -4.21 -20.50
N VAL A 49 -2.61 -3.93 -19.57
CA VAL A 49 -2.28 -3.31 -18.28
C VAL A 49 -1.34 -4.19 -17.46
N ILE A 50 -1.62 -5.49 -17.35
CA ILE A 50 -0.77 -6.43 -16.59
C ILE A 50 0.59 -6.61 -17.25
N GLU A 51 0.66 -6.58 -18.59
CA GLU A 51 1.93 -6.64 -19.32
C GLU A 51 2.79 -5.40 -19.04
N LYS A 52 2.18 -4.21 -18.99
CA LYS A 52 2.87 -2.93 -18.77
C LYS A 52 3.25 -2.69 -17.30
N LEU A 53 2.34 -2.99 -16.37
CA LEU A 53 2.46 -2.65 -14.94
C LEU A 53 2.81 -3.85 -14.05
N GLY A 54 2.80 -5.06 -14.60
CA GLY A 54 2.93 -6.29 -13.84
C GLY A 54 1.63 -6.72 -13.14
N THR A 55 1.70 -7.88 -12.48
CA THR A 55 0.57 -8.39 -11.68
C THR A 55 0.60 -7.79 -10.27
N PRO A 56 -0.54 -7.33 -9.74
CA PRO A 56 -0.60 -6.86 -8.36
C PRO A 56 -0.16 -7.94 -7.38
N SER A 57 0.77 -7.60 -6.50
CA SER A 57 1.22 -8.49 -5.42
C SER A 57 0.18 -8.62 -4.30
N ILE A 58 -0.64 -7.59 -4.10
CA ILE A 58 -1.73 -7.52 -3.12
C ILE A 58 -2.90 -6.76 -3.77
N GLY A 59 -4.13 -7.25 -3.59
CA GLY A 59 -5.36 -6.68 -4.16
C GLY A 59 -5.97 -7.58 -5.22
N GLY A 60 -5.21 -7.85 -6.29
CA GLY A 60 -5.57 -8.79 -7.34
C GLY A 60 -6.66 -8.29 -8.30
N ILE A 61 -7.18 -9.19 -9.13
CA ILE A 61 -8.32 -8.95 -10.01
C ILE A 61 -9.55 -9.57 -9.34
N LEU A 62 -10.62 -8.80 -9.18
CA LEU A 62 -11.83 -9.24 -8.49
C LEU A 62 -12.98 -9.54 -9.43
N ASN A 63 -14.09 -10.00 -8.84
CA ASN A 63 -15.34 -10.29 -9.52
C ASN A 63 -15.97 -9.07 -10.22
N ASP A 64 -15.61 -7.83 -9.85
CA ASP A 64 -16.04 -6.64 -10.60
C ASP A 64 -15.21 -6.36 -11.84
N GLY A 65 -14.18 -7.17 -12.10
CA GLY A 65 -13.27 -6.98 -13.21
C GLY A 65 -12.35 -5.77 -13.04
N ASN A 66 -12.19 -5.21 -11.85
CA ASN A 66 -11.20 -4.16 -11.61
C ASN A 66 -9.88 -4.77 -11.14
N ILE A 67 -8.79 -4.05 -11.41
CA ILE A 67 -7.44 -4.42 -10.95
C ILE A 67 -7.08 -3.52 -9.76
N TYR A 68 -6.64 -4.15 -8.67
CA TYR A 68 -6.31 -3.47 -7.42
C TYR A 68 -4.82 -3.65 -7.10
N PHE A 69 -4.08 -2.56 -7.06
CA PHE A 69 -2.71 -2.51 -6.53
C PHE A 69 -2.73 -1.92 -5.13
N VAL A 70 -2.06 -2.59 -4.19
CA VAL A 70 -2.04 -2.18 -2.79
C VAL A 70 -0.61 -2.07 -2.31
N GLN A 71 -0.30 -0.95 -1.66
CA GLN A 71 0.96 -0.75 -0.97
C GLN A 71 0.69 -0.37 0.49
N SER A 72 1.53 -0.85 1.41
CA SER A 72 1.47 -0.48 2.81
C SER A 72 2.85 -0.21 3.37
N LYS A 73 2.96 0.89 4.11
CA LYS A 73 4.12 1.25 4.89
C LYS A 73 3.79 1.04 6.36
N VAL A 74 4.56 0.16 6.99
CA VAL A 74 4.38 -0.22 8.39
C VAL A 74 5.59 0.25 9.18
N LEU A 75 5.33 1.01 10.25
CA LEU A 75 6.36 1.34 11.22
C LEU A 75 6.54 0.14 12.16
N LYS A 76 7.70 -0.51 12.08
CA LYS A 76 8.07 -1.60 12.97
C LYS A 76 8.59 -0.99 14.27
N ASN A 77 7.73 -0.99 15.29
CA ASN A 77 8.14 -0.61 16.64
C ASN A 77 8.53 -1.88 17.41
N SER A 78 9.70 -1.87 18.07
CA SER A 78 10.19 -3.03 18.82
C SER A 78 9.38 -3.30 20.11
N ILE A 79 8.69 -2.28 20.64
CA ILE A 79 8.01 -2.34 21.96
C ILE A 79 6.48 -2.40 21.83
N ARG A 80 5.92 -2.03 20.67
CA ARG A 80 4.46 -2.01 20.44
C ARG A 80 4.12 -2.70 19.13
N ALA A 81 2.89 -3.23 19.02
CA ALA A 81 2.37 -3.79 17.78
C ALA A 81 2.54 -2.80 16.62
N SER A 82 3.18 -3.26 15.54
CA SER A 82 3.38 -2.47 14.32
C SER A 82 2.04 -1.99 13.78
N LYS A 83 1.89 -0.68 13.60
CA LYS A 83 0.70 -0.10 12.98
C LYS A 83 1.04 0.32 11.54
N PRO A 84 0.16 0.07 10.56
CA PRO A 84 0.31 0.66 9.24
C PRO A 84 0.20 2.17 9.40
N ILE A 85 1.25 2.88 8.99
CA ILE A 85 1.30 4.33 9.04
C ILE A 85 0.74 4.94 7.77
N ASP A 86 0.87 4.22 6.66
CA ASP A 86 0.33 4.62 5.37
C ASP A 86 -0.09 3.36 4.59
N ARG A 87 -1.24 3.44 3.95
CA ARG A 87 -1.73 2.40 3.06
C ARG A 87 -2.41 3.11 1.91
N GLN A 88 -2.08 2.66 0.72
CA GLN A 88 -2.63 3.19 -0.52
C GLN A 88 -3.22 2.03 -1.33
N VAL A 89 -4.29 2.34 -2.06
CA VAL A 89 -4.92 1.42 -3.00
C VAL A 89 -5.11 2.15 -4.32
N LEU A 90 -4.52 1.63 -5.39
CA LEU A 90 -4.78 2.07 -6.74
C LEU A 90 -5.80 1.12 -7.39
N VAL A 91 -6.87 1.69 -7.92
CA VAL A 91 -7.94 0.97 -8.60
C VAL A 91 -7.92 1.33 -10.08
N LEU A 92 -7.74 0.33 -10.93
CA LEU A 92 -7.93 0.43 -12.37
C LEU A 92 -9.29 -0.18 -12.71
N SER A 93 -10.20 0.65 -13.19
CA SER A 93 -11.57 0.25 -13.50
C SER A 93 -11.74 -0.04 -14.98
N PHE A 94 -12.50 -1.08 -15.32
CA PHE A 94 -12.75 -1.48 -16.71
C PHE A 94 -14.24 -1.34 -17.04
N ASP A 95 -14.54 -0.96 -18.28
CA ASP A 95 -15.90 -0.93 -18.80
C ASP A 95 -16.38 -2.32 -19.24
N ASP A 96 -17.62 -2.40 -19.72
CA ASP A 96 -18.23 -3.67 -20.14
C ASP A 96 -17.57 -4.25 -21.42
N ASN A 97 -16.75 -3.48 -22.13
CA ASN A 97 -15.96 -3.91 -23.29
C ASN A 97 -14.52 -4.28 -22.91
N ASP A 98 -14.23 -4.44 -21.61
CA ASP A 98 -12.91 -4.72 -21.06
C ASP A 98 -11.86 -3.63 -21.30
N ARG A 99 -12.28 -2.39 -21.52
CA ARG A 99 -11.38 -1.24 -21.70
C ARG A 99 -11.22 -0.47 -20.41
N LEU A 100 -9.99 -0.04 -20.13
CA LEU A 100 -9.68 0.79 -18.97
C LEU A 100 -10.50 2.08 -19.03
N SER A 101 -11.37 2.31 -18.05
CA SER A 101 -12.25 3.47 -18.00
C SER A 101 -11.80 4.49 -16.95
N ASN A 102 -11.12 4.04 -15.89
CA ASN A 102 -10.72 4.93 -14.80
C ASN A 102 -9.48 4.44 -14.05
N ILE A 103 -8.71 5.39 -13.54
CA ILE A 103 -7.57 5.19 -12.65
C ILE A 103 -7.81 6.06 -11.42
N GLN A 104 -7.93 5.46 -10.24
CA GLN A 104 -8.17 6.16 -8.97
C GLN A 104 -7.22 5.66 -7.88
N LYS A 105 -6.59 6.59 -7.16
CA LYS A 105 -5.69 6.30 -6.04
C LYS A 105 -6.36 6.72 -4.73
N PHE A 106 -6.41 5.80 -3.78
CA PHE A 106 -7.01 5.99 -2.46
C PHE A 106 -5.95 5.89 -1.37
N GLY A 107 -6.15 6.63 -0.29
CA GLY A 107 -5.34 6.57 0.92
C GLY A 107 -6.20 6.57 2.18
N ILE A 108 -5.54 6.57 3.33
CA ILE A 108 -6.20 6.78 4.62
C ILE A 108 -5.76 8.12 5.20
N ASP A 109 -6.73 8.97 5.53
CA ASP A 109 -6.51 10.13 6.40
C ASP A 109 -7.43 10.04 7.63
N LYS A 110 -6.85 10.10 8.83
CA LYS A 110 -7.57 10.03 10.12
C LYS A 110 -8.58 8.87 10.21
N GLY A 111 -8.23 7.72 9.66
CA GLY A 111 -9.08 6.51 9.67
C GLY A 111 -10.22 6.53 8.65
N LYS A 112 -10.27 7.53 7.76
CA LYS A 112 -11.22 7.62 6.65
C LYS A 112 -10.51 7.42 5.33
N ILE A 113 -11.17 6.72 4.41
CA ILE A 113 -10.67 6.58 3.04
C ILE A 113 -10.82 7.92 2.34
N VAL A 114 -9.75 8.38 1.70
CA VAL A 114 -9.72 9.62 0.91
C VAL A 114 -9.21 9.32 -0.49
N ILE A 115 -9.73 10.05 -1.49
CA ILE A 115 -9.23 10.01 -2.86
C ILE A 115 -7.98 10.89 -2.89
N LEU A 116 -6.85 10.32 -3.31
CA LEU A 116 -5.58 11.02 -3.46
C LEU A 116 -5.41 11.57 -4.87
N ASP A 117 -5.84 10.79 -5.88
CA ASP A 117 -5.68 11.15 -7.29
C ASP A 117 -6.70 10.39 -8.16
N TYR A 118 -7.07 10.97 -9.29
CA TYR A 118 -7.91 10.35 -10.32
C TYR A 118 -7.61 10.93 -11.70
N ARG A 119 -7.65 10.10 -12.74
CA ARG A 119 -7.44 10.54 -14.13
C ARG A 119 -8.73 10.78 -14.91
N THR A 120 -9.81 10.09 -14.56
CA THR A 120 -11.12 10.25 -15.19
C THR A 120 -12.16 10.59 -14.15
N THR A 121 -13.24 11.25 -14.56
CA THR A 121 -14.39 11.60 -13.71
C THR A 121 -14.75 10.44 -12.77
N PRO A 122 -14.97 10.69 -11.47
CA PRO A 122 -15.31 9.64 -10.53
C PRO A 122 -16.60 8.92 -10.94
N SER A 123 -16.45 7.74 -11.55
CA SER A 123 -17.50 6.75 -11.57
C SER A 123 -17.54 6.12 -10.17
N GLY A 124 -18.74 5.96 -9.61
CA GLY A 124 -18.89 5.29 -8.32
C GLY A 124 -18.18 3.94 -8.35
N LEU A 125 -17.30 3.68 -7.38
CA LEU A 125 -16.65 2.38 -7.27
C LEU A 125 -17.73 1.31 -7.08
N LYS A 126 -17.75 0.31 -7.98
CA LYS A 126 -18.72 -0.79 -7.92
C LYS A 126 -18.66 -1.53 -6.57
N ASN A 127 -17.48 -1.62 -5.93
CA ASN A 127 -17.29 -2.35 -4.66
C ASN A 127 -16.55 -1.57 -3.57
N MET A 128 -17.24 -0.62 -2.94
CA MET A 128 -16.70 0.11 -1.79
C MET A 128 -16.38 -0.80 -0.59
N SER A 129 -17.17 -1.86 -0.37
CA SER A 129 -16.96 -2.83 0.73
C SER A 129 -15.61 -3.54 0.61
N PHE A 130 -15.19 -3.91 -0.59
CA PHE A 130 -13.89 -4.52 -0.81
C PHE A 130 -12.75 -3.52 -0.60
N LEU A 131 -12.91 -2.28 -1.07
CA LEU A 131 -11.93 -1.22 -0.79
C LEU A 131 -11.72 -1.07 0.73
N PHE A 132 -12.80 -1.04 1.51
CA PHE A 132 -12.71 -1.04 2.98
C PHE A 132 -11.96 -2.26 3.52
N ARG A 133 -12.24 -3.46 3.00
CA ARG A 133 -11.53 -4.69 3.41
C ARG A 133 -10.04 -4.64 3.07
N LEU A 134 -9.66 -4.09 1.91
CA LEU A 134 -8.26 -3.84 1.57
C LEU A 134 -7.60 -2.91 2.58
N PHE A 135 -8.27 -1.87 3.03
CA PHE A 135 -7.70 -0.95 4.03
C PHE A 135 -7.65 -1.54 5.44
N GLN A 136 -8.59 -2.40 5.81
CA GLN A 136 -8.63 -3.04 7.14
C GLN A 136 -7.64 -4.22 7.27
N ASN A 137 -7.32 -4.91 6.16
CA ASN A 137 -6.51 -6.13 6.22
C ASN A 137 -5.00 -5.84 6.09
N VAL A 138 -4.39 -5.51 7.24
CA VAL A 138 -2.98 -5.09 7.35
C VAL A 138 -1.99 -6.27 7.17
N GLY A 139 -2.45 -7.52 7.29
CA GLY A 139 -1.63 -8.73 7.14
C GLY A 139 -1.53 -9.28 5.72
N GLY A 140 -2.24 -8.67 4.76
CA GLY A 140 -2.49 -9.24 3.43
C GLY A 140 -3.70 -10.18 3.45
N PRO A 141 -4.37 -10.40 2.31
CA PRO A 141 -5.46 -11.35 2.27
C PRO A 141 -4.91 -12.77 2.47
N SER A 142 -5.25 -13.42 3.60
CA SER A 142 -5.28 -14.89 3.62
C SER A 142 -6.39 -15.35 2.69
N ALA A 143 -6.20 -16.47 2.00
CA ALA A 143 -7.21 -17.06 1.11
C ALA A 143 -8.57 -17.22 1.81
N GLU A 144 -8.58 -17.59 3.10
CA GLU A 144 -9.76 -17.60 3.98
C GLU A 144 -10.48 -16.26 4.06
N SER A 145 -9.77 -15.13 4.09
CA SER A 145 -10.42 -13.83 4.22
C SER A 145 -11.15 -13.42 2.96
N LEU A 146 -10.79 -13.96 1.78
CA LEU A 146 -11.31 -13.54 0.47
C LEU A 146 -12.60 -14.25 0.05
N LEU A 147 -12.97 -15.35 0.72
CA LEU A 147 -14.09 -16.22 0.35
C LEU A 147 -15.35 -16.07 1.24
N GLN A 148 -15.41 -15.06 2.10
CA GLN A 148 -16.58 -14.71 2.91
C GLN A 148 -17.22 -13.40 2.47
#